data_AF-A0A6L2PL33-F1
#
_entry.id   AF-A0A6L2PL33-F1
#
_cell.length_a   1.000
_cell.length_b   1.000
_cell.length_c   1.000
_cell.angle_alpha   90.00
_cell.angle_beta   90.00
_cell.angle_gamma   90.00
#
_symmetry.space_group_name_H-M   'P 1'
#
loop_
_entity.id
_entity.type
_entity.pdbx_description
1 polymer ?
#
loop_
_entity_poly.entity_id
_entity_poly.type
_entity_poly.pdbx_seq_one_letter_code
_entity_poly.pdbx_strand_id
1 'polypeptide(L)'
;MKEVDWIPYLTTRLVDDAASHLRLFRQARAKMKQQRSRHKRQASSEIRSSTGGATEPDSKRGERGGATGKQIEPPVSVTGEMNMGATNNVSSGAKPVVDLEMLFFDLEVTMEDNLLCRDLVCTQKDSERQYLKDVSEVLLFLLLPVDDFHCKPLRFLLRELLVSAVVLPLFGLISDPDYINQIIVWLCKEIPMTSDVFLTTLRVTDNQDELSATMDMISKEIAQLRSRDSGREDDASVKQQLSSLLYVQKVIEIRLQRLKEGADSDSVGLPSHIDWSQLLTPGTKLVSLPLDDVLKNNIALSYFIDYMSSIGAQAYLFFYLNAEGWRVSAEQQISDIELQKLKGGGDTRQTKGQTPSPTLENMKEAAYSIYEQYLSEKVSSCYRMESFCKAHICLLQNR
;
A
#
# COMPACT_ATOMS: atom_id res chain seq x y z
N MET A 1 -16.12 -29.45 29.22
CA MET A 1 -15.65 -28.60 28.09
C MET A 1 -14.53 -27.73 28.62
N LYS A 2 -13.40 -27.61 27.91
CA LYS A 2 -12.42 -26.57 28.25
C LYS A 2 -13.14 -25.23 28.20
N GLU A 3 -13.09 -24.44 29.26
CA GLU A 3 -13.61 -23.08 29.27
C GLU A 3 -12.80 -22.28 28.27
N VAL A 4 -13.33 -22.14 27.06
CA VAL A 4 -12.78 -21.24 26.05
C VAL A 4 -13.21 -19.86 26.47
N ASP A 5 -12.24 -18.98 26.73
CA ASP A 5 -12.53 -17.58 26.93
C ASP A 5 -12.90 -16.96 25.57
N TRP A 6 -14.20 -16.82 25.35
CA TRP A 6 -14.75 -16.31 24.11
C TRP A 6 -14.49 -14.83 23.91
N ILE A 7 -14.23 -14.07 24.98
CA ILE A 7 -14.06 -12.62 24.89
C ILE A 7 -12.77 -12.28 24.14
N PRO A 8 -11.56 -12.71 24.56
CA PRO A 8 -10.32 -12.48 23.80
C PRO A 8 -10.39 -13.07 22.39
N TYR A 9 -11.03 -14.22 22.23
CA TYR A 9 -11.15 -14.82 20.90
C TYR A 9 -11.93 -13.91 19.94
N LEU A 10 -13.11 -13.43 20.34
CA LEU A 10 -13.98 -12.62 19.48
C LEU A 10 -13.47 -11.18 19.33
N THR A 11 -12.90 -10.59 20.38
CA THR A 11 -12.51 -9.16 20.35
C THR A 11 -11.09 -8.92 19.83
N THR A 12 -10.19 -9.90 19.95
CA THR A 12 -8.81 -9.74 19.48
C THR A 12 -8.48 -10.71 18.37
N ARG A 13 -8.50 -12.02 18.62
CA ARG A 13 -7.99 -13.00 17.63
C ARG A 13 -8.75 -12.95 16.31
N LEU A 14 -10.07 -13.04 16.36
CA LEU A 14 -10.90 -12.99 15.17
C LEU A 14 -10.73 -11.66 14.41
N VAL A 15 -10.60 -10.56 15.14
CA VAL A 15 -10.43 -9.22 14.56
C VAL A 15 -9.04 -9.10 13.91
N ASP A 16 -8.00 -9.61 14.55
CA ASP A 16 -6.63 -9.61 14.05
C ASP A 16 -6.50 -10.48 12.80
N ASP A 17 -7.15 -11.65 12.76
CA ASP A 17 -7.19 -12.55 11.60
C ASP A 17 -7.96 -11.91 10.42
N ALA A 18 -9.10 -11.28 10.68
CA ALA A 18 -9.82 -10.54 9.65
C ALA A 18 -8.99 -9.35 9.12
N ALA A 19 -8.30 -8.64 10.02
CA ALA A 19 -7.44 -7.52 9.66
C ALA A 19 -6.20 -7.97 8.86
N SER A 20 -5.61 -9.12 9.18
CA SER A 20 -4.48 -9.67 8.43
C SER A 20 -4.91 -10.04 7.00
N HIS A 21 -6.04 -10.71 6.82
CA HIS A 21 -6.60 -11.03 5.50
C HIS A 21 -6.94 -9.76 4.70
N LEU A 22 -7.47 -8.72 5.34
CA LEU A 22 -7.71 -7.44 4.67
C LEU A 22 -6.40 -6.77 4.20
N ARG A 23 -5.31 -6.89 4.96
CA ARG A 23 -3.98 -6.40 4.56
C ARG A 23 -3.44 -7.19 3.37
N LEU A 24 -3.57 -8.53 3.37
CA LEU A 24 -3.19 -9.38 2.24
C LEU A 24 -3.96 -8.99 0.98
N PHE A 25 -5.27 -8.78 1.09
CA PHE A 25 -6.09 -8.32 -0.03
C PHE A 25 -5.62 -6.97 -0.60
N ARG A 26 -5.31 -6.00 0.27
CA ARG A 26 -4.76 -4.70 -0.16
C ARG A 26 -3.40 -4.87 -0.87
N GLN A 27 -2.53 -5.73 -0.34
CA GLN A 27 -1.25 -6.02 -0.94
C GLN A 27 -1.38 -6.72 -2.30
N ALA A 28 -2.32 -7.66 -2.43
CA ALA A 28 -2.66 -8.33 -3.68
C ALA A 28 -3.15 -7.29 -4.72
N ARG A 29 -4.08 -6.40 -4.35
CA ARG A 29 -4.54 -5.31 -5.23
C ARG A 29 -3.39 -4.40 -5.67
N ALA A 30 -2.49 -4.04 -4.77
CA ALA A 30 -1.33 -3.20 -5.08
C ALA A 30 -0.38 -3.89 -6.08
N LYS A 31 -0.05 -5.16 -5.84
CA LYS A 31 0.76 -5.99 -6.75
C LYS A 31 0.09 -6.14 -8.12
N MET A 32 -1.22 -6.37 -8.18
CA MET A 32 -1.99 -6.46 -9.43
C MET A 32 -1.92 -5.14 -10.24
N LYS A 33 -2.07 -3.99 -9.57
CA LYS A 33 -1.95 -2.66 -10.18
C LYS A 33 -0.54 -2.39 -10.70
N GLN A 34 0.49 -2.77 -9.94
CA GLN A 34 1.89 -2.65 -10.35
C GLN A 34 2.17 -3.49 -11.60
N GLN A 35 1.71 -4.73 -11.65
CA GLN A 35 1.90 -5.61 -12.82
C GLN A 35 1.17 -5.08 -14.05
N ARG A 36 -0.07 -4.56 -13.92
CA ARG A 36 -0.78 -3.87 -15.01
C ARG A 36 0.00 -2.66 -15.54
N SER A 37 0.59 -1.86 -14.66
CA SER A 37 1.40 -0.69 -15.06
C SER A 37 2.67 -1.10 -15.81
N ARG A 38 3.36 -2.17 -15.38
CA ARG A 38 4.53 -2.73 -16.07
C ARG A 38 4.17 -3.25 -17.45
N HIS A 39 3.03 -3.93 -17.59
CA HIS A 39 2.54 -4.43 -18.86
C HIS A 39 2.22 -3.28 -19.85
N LYS A 40 1.59 -2.20 -19.37
CA LYS A 40 1.30 -1.00 -20.18
C LYS A 40 2.59 -0.31 -20.67
N ARG A 41 3.65 -0.27 -19.85
CA ARG A 41 4.97 0.28 -20.22
C ARG A 41 5.71 -0.61 -21.22
N GLN A 42 5.63 -1.93 -21.10
CA GLN A 42 6.24 -2.87 -22.05
C GLN A 42 5.55 -2.84 -23.42
N ALA A 43 4.21 -2.81 -23.45
CA ALA A 43 3.44 -2.69 -24.70
C ALA A 43 3.75 -1.38 -25.45
N SER A 44 3.96 -0.27 -24.73
CA SER A 44 4.33 1.02 -25.34
C SER A 44 5.78 1.09 -25.81
N SER A 45 6.69 0.27 -25.25
CA SER A 45 8.06 0.11 -25.78
C SER A 45 8.14 -0.79 -27.01
N GLU A 46 7.33 -1.86 -27.08
CA GLU A 46 7.30 -2.75 -28.25
C GLU A 46 6.77 -2.03 -29.50
N ILE A 47 5.73 -1.20 -29.35
CA ILE A 47 5.17 -0.38 -30.45
C ILE A 47 6.20 0.64 -30.99
N ARG A 48 7.13 1.13 -30.15
CA ARG A 48 8.20 2.03 -30.60
C ARG A 48 9.36 1.31 -31.31
N SER A 49 9.52 0.02 -31.09
CA SER A 49 10.57 -0.79 -31.74
C SER A 49 10.20 -1.32 -33.13
N SER A 50 8.92 -1.28 -33.51
CA SER A 50 8.44 -1.79 -34.81
C SER A 50 8.40 -0.76 -35.95
N THR A 51 8.90 0.46 -35.74
CA THR A 51 8.86 1.55 -36.75
C THR A 51 10.26 2.06 -37.12
N GLY A 52 11.16 1.14 -37.48
CA GLY A 52 12.48 1.51 -37.98
C GLY A 52 13.18 0.36 -38.70
N GLY A 53 12.98 0.25 -40.01
CA GLY A 53 13.76 -0.66 -40.86
C GLY A 53 13.04 -1.09 -42.14
N ALA A 54 12.90 -0.17 -43.10
CA ALA A 54 12.57 -0.52 -44.48
C ALA A 54 13.87 -0.59 -45.29
N THR A 55 14.20 -1.77 -45.84
CA THR A 55 14.92 -1.88 -47.11
C THR A 55 14.53 -3.18 -47.82
N GLU A 56 14.34 -3.05 -49.13
CA GLU A 56 13.68 -3.95 -50.08
C GLU A 56 14.58 -5.12 -50.60
N PRO A 57 14.06 -6.00 -51.51
CA PRO A 57 14.37 -7.43 -51.55
C PRO A 57 15.38 -7.84 -52.64
N ASP A 58 15.92 -9.07 -52.57
CA ASP A 58 16.34 -9.78 -53.78
C ASP A 58 16.25 -11.32 -53.67
N SER A 59 16.03 -11.90 -54.84
CA SER A 59 15.71 -13.26 -55.26
C SER A 59 16.80 -14.32 -54.97
N LYS A 60 16.40 -15.57 -54.67
CA LYS A 60 16.64 -16.74 -55.56
C LYS A 60 16.18 -18.10 -55.00
N ARG A 61 15.45 -18.77 -55.89
CA ARG A 61 15.04 -20.16 -56.11
C ARG A 61 16.15 -21.24 -55.97
N GLY A 62 15.75 -22.45 -55.53
CA GLY A 62 16.43 -23.75 -55.76
C GLY A 62 16.28 -24.74 -54.58
N GLU A 63 15.25 -25.59 -54.56
CA GLU A 63 15.22 -27.02 -54.98
C GLU A 63 15.88 -28.09 -54.05
N ARG A 64 15.01 -29.02 -53.61
CA ARG A 64 15.11 -30.50 -53.52
C ARG A 64 15.93 -31.24 -52.44
N GLY A 65 15.21 -32.21 -51.84
CA GLY A 65 15.67 -33.54 -51.39
C GLY A 65 16.08 -33.59 -49.91
N GLY A 66 15.66 -34.51 -49.05
CA GLY A 66 15.04 -35.82 -49.20
C GLY A 66 15.74 -36.81 -48.25
N ALA A 67 14.94 -37.58 -47.49
CA ALA A 67 15.25 -38.88 -46.86
C ALA A 67 15.82 -38.96 -45.42
N THR A 68 14.94 -39.42 -44.51
CA THR A 68 15.02 -40.60 -43.61
C THR A 68 16.25 -40.86 -42.72
N GLY A 69 15.99 -41.10 -41.43
CA GLY A 69 16.87 -41.85 -40.51
C GLY A 69 16.20 -42.16 -39.17
N LYS A 70 16.20 -43.44 -38.77
CA LYS A 70 15.45 -44.08 -37.67
C LYS A 70 16.24 -44.14 -36.35
N GLN A 71 15.47 -44.18 -35.25
CA GLN A 71 15.65 -44.91 -33.97
C GLN A 71 16.92 -44.71 -33.11
N ILE A 72 16.72 -44.61 -31.78
CA ILE A 72 17.09 -45.61 -30.74
C ILE A 72 16.80 -45.01 -29.33
N GLU A 73 15.94 -45.66 -28.54
CA GLU A 73 15.96 -45.71 -27.05
C GLU A 73 16.56 -47.08 -26.62
N PRO A 74 16.81 -47.47 -25.34
CA PRO A 74 16.50 -46.92 -23.98
C PRO A 74 17.73 -47.06 -23.01
N PRO A 75 17.67 -47.20 -21.64
CA PRO A 75 16.56 -47.12 -20.67
C PRO A 75 16.79 -46.33 -19.35
N VAL A 76 15.66 -45.82 -18.83
CA VAL A 76 15.10 -45.92 -17.46
C VAL A 76 16.05 -46.21 -16.27
N SER A 77 16.05 -45.28 -15.30
CA SER A 77 16.06 -45.62 -13.86
C SER A 77 15.09 -44.69 -13.11
N VAL A 78 14.34 -45.30 -12.19
CA VAL A 78 13.15 -44.81 -11.50
C VAL A 78 13.54 -44.27 -10.13
N THR A 79 13.13 -43.05 -9.79
CA THR A 79 12.76 -42.65 -8.42
C THR A 79 11.73 -41.53 -8.50
N GLY A 80 10.54 -41.77 -7.94
CA GLY A 80 9.33 -40.98 -8.15
C GLY A 80 9.26 -39.68 -7.37
N GLU A 81 8.74 -38.66 -8.05
CA GLU A 81 8.24 -37.41 -7.47
C GLU A 81 6.71 -37.34 -7.64
N MET A 82 6.06 -36.79 -6.63
CA MET A 82 4.62 -36.71 -6.47
C MET A 82 4.00 -35.78 -7.52
N ASN A 83 3.02 -36.32 -8.23
CA ASN A 83 2.34 -35.71 -9.37
C ASN A 83 1.25 -34.72 -8.88
N MET A 84 1.49 -33.42 -9.04
CA MET A 84 0.44 -32.40 -9.00
C MET A 84 -0.13 -32.23 -10.41
N GLY A 85 -1.42 -32.54 -10.56
CA GLY A 85 -2.11 -32.57 -11.84
C GLY A 85 -2.19 -31.20 -12.52
N ALA A 86 -1.41 -31.03 -13.57
CA ALA A 86 -1.61 -30.00 -14.57
C ALA A 86 -2.65 -30.48 -15.59
N THR A 87 -3.85 -29.89 -15.59
CA THR A 87 -4.79 -30.03 -16.70
C THR A 87 -4.43 -29.05 -17.80
N ASN A 88 -3.89 -29.58 -18.90
CA ASN A 88 -3.62 -28.84 -20.13
C ASN A 88 -4.93 -28.45 -20.84
N ASN A 89 -5.03 -27.19 -21.25
CA ASN A 89 -5.70 -26.85 -22.49
C ASN A 89 -4.94 -25.70 -23.18
N VAL A 90 -4.35 -25.98 -24.34
CA VAL A 90 -3.61 -25.00 -25.16
C VAL A 90 -4.50 -24.56 -26.31
N SER A 91 -4.86 -23.27 -26.35
CA SER A 91 -5.03 -22.53 -27.61
C SER A 91 -5.01 -21.02 -27.40
N SER A 92 -4.20 -20.35 -28.23
CA SER A 92 -4.05 -18.89 -28.43
C SER A 92 -3.29 -18.09 -27.36
N GLY A 93 -2.24 -17.39 -27.81
CA GLY A 93 -1.29 -16.65 -26.98
C GLY A 93 -1.84 -15.35 -26.40
N ALA A 94 -2.70 -15.46 -25.40
CA ALA A 94 -2.98 -14.38 -24.45
C ALA A 94 -2.30 -14.74 -23.12
N LYS A 95 -1.31 -13.94 -22.68
CA LYS A 95 -0.72 -14.07 -21.34
C LYS A 95 -1.87 -13.97 -20.30
N PRO A 96 -1.89 -14.81 -19.25
CA PRO A 96 -3.01 -14.85 -18.34
C PRO A 96 -3.18 -13.50 -17.66
N VAL A 97 -4.41 -13.00 -17.65
CA VAL A 97 -4.81 -11.87 -16.81
C VAL A 97 -4.46 -12.25 -15.38
N VAL A 98 -3.63 -11.44 -14.72
CA VAL A 98 -3.25 -11.67 -13.32
C VAL A 98 -4.52 -11.70 -12.50
N ASP A 99 -4.83 -12.87 -11.96
CA ASP A 99 -6.00 -13.06 -11.12
C ASP A 99 -5.70 -12.58 -9.69
N LEU A 100 -6.63 -11.80 -9.14
CA LEU A 100 -6.51 -11.25 -7.80
C LEU A 100 -6.59 -12.36 -6.75
N GLU A 101 -7.40 -13.40 -7.01
CA GLU A 101 -7.58 -14.54 -6.10
C GLU A 101 -6.28 -15.33 -5.95
N MET A 102 -5.65 -15.69 -7.08
CA MET A 102 -4.34 -16.38 -7.07
C MET A 102 -3.28 -15.60 -6.29
N LEU A 103 -3.20 -14.29 -6.54
CA LEU A 103 -2.22 -13.42 -5.89
C LEU A 103 -2.48 -13.26 -4.38
N PHE A 104 -3.74 -13.32 -3.97
CA PHE A 104 -4.13 -13.32 -2.57
C PHE A 104 -3.70 -14.61 -1.88
N PHE A 105 -3.99 -15.78 -2.46
CA PHE A 105 -3.62 -17.06 -1.88
C PHE A 105 -2.10 -17.30 -1.87
N ASP A 106 -1.36 -16.83 -2.87
CA ASP A 106 0.12 -16.83 -2.84
C ASP A 106 0.68 -16.07 -1.63
N LEU A 107 0.05 -14.94 -1.30
CA LEU A 107 0.41 -14.12 -0.15
C LEU A 107 -0.01 -14.78 1.17
N GLU A 108 -1.16 -15.46 1.21
CA GLU A 108 -1.62 -16.24 2.37
C GLU A 108 -0.64 -17.37 2.70
N VAL A 109 -0.23 -18.15 1.71
CA VAL A 109 0.76 -19.23 1.89
C VAL A 109 2.06 -18.70 2.49
N THR A 110 2.49 -17.52 2.03
CA THR A 110 3.69 -16.86 2.56
C THR A 110 3.50 -16.41 4.02
N MET A 111 2.30 -15.92 4.38
CA MET A 111 1.96 -15.51 5.74
C MET A 111 1.92 -16.69 6.70
N GLU A 112 1.51 -17.87 6.21
CA GLU A 112 1.34 -19.11 6.99
C GLU A 112 2.58 -20.02 6.94
N ASP A 113 3.77 -19.46 6.71
CA ASP A 113 5.05 -20.18 6.64
C ASP A 113 5.07 -21.36 5.62
N ASN A 114 4.30 -21.26 4.54
CA ASN A 114 4.07 -22.28 3.52
C ASN A 114 3.39 -23.57 4.04
N LEU A 115 2.71 -23.52 5.18
CA LEU A 115 2.05 -24.68 5.78
C LEU A 115 0.59 -24.81 5.38
N LEU A 116 -0.06 -23.71 4.99
CA LEU A 116 -1.50 -23.67 4.77
C LEU A 116 -1.87 -22.76 3.60
N CYS A 117 -2.77 -23.26 2.76
CA CYS A 117 -3.42 -22.54 1.68
C CYS A 117 -4.91 -22.88 1.72
N ARG A 118 -5.81 -21.89 1.74
CA ARG A 118 -7.26 -22.15 1.67
C ARG A 118 -7.84 -21.99 0.27
N ASP A 119 -7.00 -21.86 -0.77
CA ASP A 119 -7.40 -21.69 -2.16
C ASP A 119 -8.45 -22.70 -2.62
N LEU A 120 -8.22 -24.00 -2.39
CA LEU A 120 -9.09 -25.06 -2.86
C LEU A 120 -10.43 -25.07 -2.13
N VAL A 121 -10.43 -24.75 -0.83
CA VAL A 121 -11.63 -24.67 0.00
C VAL A 121 -12.49 -23.47 -0.42
N CYS A 122 -11.86 -22.34 -0.78
CA CYS A 122 -12.58 -21.12 -1.17
C CYS A 122 -13.04 -21.11 -2.64
N THR A 123 -12.35 -21.83 -3.52
CA THR A 123 -12.65 -21.83 -4.97
C THR A 123 -13.52 -23.00 -5.42
N GLN A 124 -13.44 -24.16 -4.75
CA GLN A 124 -14.16 -25.37 -5.14
C GLN A 124 -15.24 -25.76 -4.13
N LYS A 125 -16.49 -25.79 -4.61
CA LYS A 125 -17.67 -26.13 -3.78
C LYS A 125 -17.61 -27.51 -3.13
N ASP A 126 -17.04 -28.50 -3.81
CA ASP A 126 -16.92 -29.86 -3.27
C ASP A 126 -15.91 -29.92 -2.11
N SER A 127 -14.78 -29.22 -2.27
CA SER A 127 -13.75 -29.08 -1.24
C SER A 127 -14.23 -28.26 -0.05
N GLU A 128 -14.96 -27.16 -0.29
CA GLU A 128 -15.65 -26.38 0.74
C GLU A 128 -16.58 -27.26 1.57
N ARG A 129 -17.46 -28.00 0.89
CA ARG A 129 -18.43 -28.87 1.54
C ARG A 129 -17.74 -29.97 2.35
N GLN A 130 -16.66 -30.56 1.83
CA GLN A 130 -15.90 -31.57 2.55
C GLN A 130 -15.22 -30.98 3.79
N TYR A 131 -14.59 -29.82 3.67
CA TYR A 131 -14.00 -29.09 4.79
C TYR A 131 -15.02 -28.80 5.90
N LEU A 132 -16.21 -28.30 5.52
CA LEU A 132 -17.29 -28.02 6.48
C LEU A 132 -17.86 -29.29 7.12
N LYS A 133 -17.84 -30.44 6.43
CA LYS A 133 -18.18 -31.74 7.03
C LYS A 133 -17.17 -32.14 8.10
N ASP A 134 -15.89 -31.95 7.84
CA ASP A 134 -14.83 -32.30 8.79
C ASP A 134 -14.88 -31.39 10.02
N VAL A 135 -15.10 -30.08 9.83
CA VAL A 135 -15.36 -29.14 10.94
C VAL A 135 -16.62 -29.54 11.72
N SER A 136 -17.70 -29.88 11.02
CA SER A 136 -18.95 -30.30 11.66
C SER A 136 -18.79 -31.59 12.45
N GLU A 137 -17.96 -32.55 12.00
CA GLU A 137 -17.65 -33.77 12.76
C GLU A 137 -16.96 -33.44 14.10
N VAL A 138 -16.02 -32.48 14.09
CA VAL A 138 -15.36 -32.00 15.32
C VAL A 138 -16.34 -31.29 16.23
N LEU A 139 -17.22 -30.45 15.68
CA LEU A 139 -18.28 -29.78 16.48
C LEU A 139 -19.23 -30.80 17.11
N LEU A 140 -19.65 -31.81 16.34
CA LEU A 140 -20.49 -32.89 16.84
C LEU A 140 -19.78 -33.68 17.96
N PHE A 141 -18.48 -33.93 17.84
CA PHE A 141 -17.69 -34.55 18.90
C PHE A 141 -17.66 -33.72 20.20
N LEU A 142 -17.64 -32.39 20.09
CA LEU A 142 -17.62 -31.48 21.24
C LEU A 142 -19.00 -31.27 21.87
N LEU A 143 -20.07 -31.33 21.07
CA LEU A 143 -21.42 -30.95 21.47
C LEU A 143 -22.32 -32.13 21.86
N LEU A 144 -22.14 -33.31 21.25
CA LEU A 144 -22.96 -34.48 21.53
C LEU A 144 -22.48 -35.23 22.77
N PRO A 145 -23.41 -35.85 23.54
CA PRO A 145 -23.05 -36.89 24.50
C PRO A 145 -22.30 -38.06 23.83
N VAL A 146 -21.45 -38.73 24.61
CA VAL A 146 -20.58 -39.81 24.12
C VAL A 146 -21.38 -40.95 23.49
N ASP A 147 -22.51 -41.33 24.10
CA ASP A 147 -23.39 -42.41 23.61
C ASP A 147 -24.00 -42.08 22.23
N ASP A 148 -24.44 -40.84 22.04
CA ASP A 148 -25.02 -40.37 20.78
C ASP A 148 -23.96 -40.22 19.69
N PHE A 149 -22.76 -39.75 20.05
CA PHE A 149 -21.65 -39.64 19.10
C PHE A 149 -21.17 -41.01 18.60
N HIS A 150 -21.20 -42.04 19.46
CA HIS A 150 -20.87 -43.41 19.05
C HIS A 150 -21.94 -44.05 18.15
N CYS A 151 -23.16 -43.51 18.14
CA CYS A 151 -24.21 -43.91 17.19
C CYS A 151 -23.90 -43.39 15.77
N LYS A 152 -23.17 -44.19 14.97
CA LYS A 152 -22.74 -43.81 13.61
C LYS A 152 -23.87 -43.30 12.69
N PRO A 153 -25.05 -43.94 12.60
CA PRO A 153 -26.13 -43.47 11.72
C PRO A 153 -26.64 -42.08 12.13
N LEU A 154 -26.84 -41.86 13.44
CA LEU A 154 -27.27 -40.58 13.98
C LEU A 154 -26.22 -39.50 13.70
N ARG A 155 -24.95 -39.79 13.97
CA ARG A 155 -23.83 -38.88 13.73
C ARG A 155 -23.72 -38.46 12.26
N PHE A 156 -23.80 -39.42 11.32
CA PHE A 156 -23.73 -39.10 9.89
C PHE A 156 -24.93 -38.29 9.42
N LEU A 157 -26.14 -38.61 9.91
CA LEU A 157 -27.35 -37.85 9.60
C LEU A 157 -27.25 -36.41 10.12
N LEU A 158 -26.88 -36.25 11.39
CA LEU A 158 -26.72 -34.93 12.01
C LEU A 158 -25.65 -34.11 11.31
N ARG A 159 -24.53 -34.72 10.91
CA ARG A 159 -23.47 -34.03 10.17
C ARG A 159 -23.96 -33.51 8.83
N GLU A 160 -24.62 -34.35 8.03
CA GLU A 160 -25.13 -33.90 6.72
C GLU A 160 -26.20 -32.82 6.88
N LEU A 161 -27.07 -32.94 7.89
CA LEU A 161 -28.09 -31.95 8.20
C LEU A 161 -27.45 -30.62 8.64
N LEU A 162 -26.49 -30.66 9.56
CA LEU A 162 -25.79 -29.49 10.07
C LEU A 162 -25.07 -28.75 8.93
N VAL A 163 -24.31 -29.48 8.11
CA VAL A 163 -23.57 -28.88 6.99
C VAL A 163 -24.51 -28.30 5.96
N SER A 164 -25.49 -29.08 5.50
CA SER A 164 -26.29 -28.71 4.32
C SER A 164 -27.41 -27.73 4.65
N ALA A 165 -27.99 -27.80 5.84
CA ALA A 165 -29.15 -26.97 6.23
C ALA A 165 -28.77 -25.75 7.07
N VAL A 166 -27.61 -25.76 7.75
CA VAL A 166 -27.23 -24.67 8.68
C VAL A 166 -25.93 -24.02 8.25
N VAL A 167 -24.82 -24.78 8.23
CA VAL A 167 -23.47 -24.21 8.09
C VAL A 167 -23.27 -23.62 6.70
N LEU A 168 -23.51 -24.37 5.61
CA LEU A 168 -23.36 -23.85 4.24
C LEU A 168 -24.26 -22.63 3.97
N PRO A 169 -25.57 -22.66 4.28
CA PRO A 169 -26.42 -21.48 4.09
C PRO A 169 -25.96 -20.27 4.91
N LEU A 170 -25.49 -20.48 6.14
CA LEU A 170 -24.97 -19.41 6.99
C LEU A 170 -23.70 -18.80 6.41
N PHE A 171 -22.73 -19.61 6.00
CA PHE A 171 -21.50 -19.13 5.37
C PHE A 171 -21.79 -18.44 4.02
N GLY A 172 -22.73 -18.96 3.25
CA GLY A 172 -23.22 -18.30 2.03
C GLY A 172 -23.84 -16.93 2.31
N LEU A 173 -24.64 -16.81 3.37
CA LEU A 173 -25.26 -15.53 3.76
C LEU A 173 -24.22 -14.50 4.24
N ILE A 174 -23.31 -14.89 5.14
CA ILE A 174 -22.30 -13.94 5.66
C ILE A 174 -21.23 -13.59 4.63
N SER A 175 -21.03 -14.42 3.59
CA SER A 175 -20.11 -14.13 2.49
C SER A 175 -20.77 -13.34 1.36
N ASP A 176 -22.09 -13.13 1.42
CA ASP A 176 -22.81 -12.35 0.44
C ASP A 176 -22.44 -10.86 0.57
N PRO A 177 -21.98 -10.21 -0.52
CA PRO A 177 -21.52 -8.83 -0.46
C PRO A 177 -22.65 -7.86 -0.11
N ASP A 178 -23.88 -8.11 -0.55
CA ASP A 178 -25.02 -7.24 -0.23
C ASP A 178 -25.39 -7.37 1.24
N TYR A 179 -25.36 -8.58 1.79
CA TYR A 179 -25.59 -8.81 3.22
C TYR A 179 -24.55 -8.08 4.10
N ILE A 180 -23.25 -8.20 3.76
CA ILE A 180 -22.19 -7.48 4.46
C ILE A 180 -22.34 -5.96 4.31
N ASN A 181 -22.62 -5.48 3.10
CA ASN A 181 -22.83 -4.05 2.86
C ASN A 181 -24.01 -3.49 3.67
N GLN A 182 -25.11 -4.24 3.76
CA GLN A 182 -26.26 -3.87 4.59
C GLN A 182 -25.91 -3.81 6.08
N ILE A 183 -25.11 -4.77 6.58
CA ILE A 183 -24.62 -4.74 7.96
C ILE A 183 -23.77 -3.49 8.20
N ILE A 184 -22.85 -3.16 7.29
CA ILE A 184 -22.02 -1.95 7.40
C ILE A 184 -22.89 -0.69 7.42
N VAL A 185 -23.87 -0.59 6.51
CA VAL A 185 -24.80 0.54 6.47
C VAL A 185 -25.60 0.64 7.77
N TRP A 186 -26.06 -0.50 8.30
CA TRP A 186 -26.79 -0.56 9.55
C TRP A 186 -25.92 -0.10 10.73
N LEU A 187 -24.67 -0.58 10.82
CA LEU A 187 -23.70 -0.16 11.85
C LEU A 187 -23.38 1.34 11.78
N CYS A 188 -23.34 1.91 10.57
CA CYS A 188 -23.05 3.32 10.34
C CYS A 188 -24.29 4.23 10.43
N LYS A 189 -25.49 3.69 10.68
CA LYS A 189 -26.75 4.46 10.63
C LYS A 189 -26.78 5.65 11.58
N GLU A 190 -26.12 5.53 12.73
CA GLU A 190 -26.07 6.58 13.76
C GLU A 190 -24.92 7.58 13.55
N ILE A 191 -24.05 7.33 12.58
CA ILE A 191 -22.92 8.21 12.25
C ILE A 191 -23.42 9.29 11.28
N PRO A 192 -23.40 10.58 11.66
CA PRO A 192 -23.82 11.65 10.77
C PRO A 192 -22.83 11.78 9.60
N MET A 193 -23.24 11.34 8.41
CA MET A 193 -22.46 11.52 7.19
C MET A 193 -22.57 12.96 6.70
N THR A 194 -21.51 13.75 6.90
CA THR A 194 -21.45 15.15 6.43
C THR A 194 -21.17 15.23 4.93
N SER A 195 -21.62 16.31 4.30
CA SER A 195 -21.36 16.58 2.88
C SER A 195 -19.86 16.64 2.57
N ASP A 196 -19.03 17.14 3.49
CA ASP A 196 -17.58 17.20 3.33
C ASP A 196 -16.93 15.82 3.29
N VAL A 197 -17.37 14.89 4.15
CA VAL A 197 -16.89 13.50 4.13
C VAL A 197 -17.26 12.84 2.81
N PHE A 198 -18.50 13.03 2.35
CA PHE A 198 -18.95 12.51 1.06
C PHE A 198 -18.12 13.05 -0.12
N LEU A 199 -17.91 14.37 -0.17
CA LEU A 199 -17.09 15.02 -1.20
C LEU A 199 -15.64 14.54 -1.15
N THR A 200 -15.08 14.35 0.04
CA THR A 200 -13.71 13.84 0.22
C THR A 200 -13.60 12.42 -0.31
N THR A 201 -14.57 11.55 0.00
CA THR A 201 -14.61 10.18 -0.53
C THR A 201 -14.62 10.19 -2.06
N LEU A 202 -15.48 10.98 -2.70
CA LEU A 202 -15.54 11.08 -4.17
C LEU A 202 -14.23 11.56 -4.80
N ARG A 203 -13.52 12.48 -4.14
CA ARG A 203 -12.22 12.99 -4.63
C ARG A 203 -11.10 11.97 -4.53
N VAL A 204 -11.16 11.05 -3.56
CA VAL A 204 -10.12 10.07 -3.26
C VAL A 204 -10.37 8.73 -3.95
N THR A 205 -11.62 8.29 -4.10
CA THR A 205 -12.01 7.03 -4.75
C THR A 205 -11.26 6.83 -6.06
N ASP A 206 -10.65 5.66 -6.21
CA ASP A 206 -9.96 5.21 -7.43
C ASP A 206 -10.79 4.21 -8.24
N ASN A 207 -11.96 3.83 -7.72
CA ASN A 207 -12.91 2.96 -8.39
C ASN A 207 -13.77 3.76 -9.39
N GLN A 208 -13.54 3.50 -10.68
CA GLN A 208 -14.27 4.13 -11.76
C GLN A 208 -15.77 3.75 -11.75
N ASP A 209 -16.09 2.52 -11.35
CA ASP A 209 -17.45 2.01 -11.36
C ASP A 209 -18.30 2.70 -10.30
N GLU A 210 -17.77 2.88 -9.08
CA GLU A 210 -18.42 3.64 -8.00
C GLU A 210 -18.72 5.09 -8.39
N LEU A 211 -17.75 5.76 -9.04
CA LEU A 211 -17.92 7.13 -9.51
C LEU A 211 -19.00 7.22 -10.59
N SER A 212 -19.03 6.26 -11.53
CA SER A 212 -20.07 6.22 -12.57
C SER A 212 -21.46 5.91 -12.01
N ALA A 213 -21.58 4.98 -11.06
CA ALA A 213 -22.85 4.67 -10.41
C ALA A 213 -23.38 5.89 -9.63
N THR A 214 -22.50 6.59 -8.91
CA THR A 214 -22.87 7.82 -8.19
C THR A 214 -23.30 8.92 -9.16
N MET A 215 -22.62 9.05 -10.30
CA MET A 215 -22.97 9.99 -11.36
C MET A 215 -24.39 9.76 -11.90
N ASP A 216 -24.74 8.49 -12.12
CA ASP A 216 -26.08 8.11 -12.59
C ASP A 216 -27.15 8.41 -11.54
N MET A 217 -26.87 8.17 -10.26
CA MET A 217 -27.77 8.51 -9.16
C MET A 217 -28.00 10.03 -9.08
N ILE A 218 -26.94 10.84 -9.16
CA ILE A 218 -27.05 12.31 -9.15
C ILE A 218 -27.82 12.80 -10.37
N SER A 219 -27.56 12.22 -11.55
CA SER A 219 -28.25 12.61 -12.79
C SER A 219 -29.75 12.34 -12.71
N LYS A 220 -30.15 11.21 -12.11
CA LYS A 220 -31.56 10.89 -11.83
C LYS A 220 -32.18 11.90 -10.86
N GLU A 221 -31.47 12.25 -9.79
CA GLU A 221 -31.96 13.22 -8.79
C GLU A 221 -32.11 14.63 -9.38
N ILE A 222 -31.14 15.07 -10.19
CA ILE A 222 -31.21 16.35 -10.93
C ILE A 222 -32.44 16.37 -11.85
N ALA A 223 -32.72 15.28 -12.57
CA ALA A 223 -33.89 15.18 -13.43
C ALA A 223 -35.20 15.26 -12.62
N GLN A 224 -35.26 14.60 -11.47
CA GLN A 224 -36.41 14.66 -10.57
C GLN A 224 -36.64 16.07 -10.02
N LEU A 225 -35.60 16.75 -9.55
CA LEU A 225 -35.71 18.12 -9.03
C LEU A 225 -36.16 19.10 -10.12
N ARG A 226 -35.63 19.00 -11.34
CA ARG A 226 -36.06 19.82 -12.49
C ARG A 226 -37.52 19.59 -12.88
N SER A 227 -38.02 18.36 -12.72
CA SER A 227 -39.43 18.06 -13.01
C SER A 227 -40.40 18.66 -11.97
N ARG A 228 -39.92 18.91 -10.75
CA ARG A 228 -40.70 19.44 -9.62
C ARG A 228 -40.72 20.97 -9.58
N ASP A 229 -39.86 21.64 -10.35
CA ASP A 229 -39.67 23.10 -10.41
C ASP A 229 -40.84 23.85 -11.11
N SER A 230 -42.06 23.64 -10.60
CA SER A 230 -43.32 24.17 -11.16
C SER A 230 -43.75 25.52 -10.57
N GLY A 231 -42.81 26.31 -10.03
CA GLY A 231 -43.00 27.74 -9.78
C GLY A 231 -43.77 28.16 -8.51
N ARG A 232 -43.47 27.55 -7.36
CA ARG A 232 -43.90 28.04 -6.03
C ARG A 232 -42.69 28.21 -5.09
N GLU A 233 -42.92 28.82 -3.93
CA GLU A 233 -41.98 29.28 -2.89
C GLU A 233 -40.77 28.36 -2.57
N ASP A 234 -40.85 27.05 -2.84
CA ASP A 234 -39.75 26.08 -2.76
C ASP A 234 -38.61 26.31 -3.77
N ASP A 235 -38.80 27.18 -4.76
CA ASP A 235 -37.90 27.46 -5.88
C ASP A 235 -36.47 27.84 -5.42
N ALA A 236 -36.32 28.64 -4.36
CA ALA A 236 -35.00 29.03 -3.84
C ALA A 236 -34.22 27.83 -3.26
N SER A 237 -34.88 26.98 -2.46
CA SER A 237 -34.27 25.78 -1.88
C SER A 237 -33.95 24.72 -2.93
N VAL A 238 -34.84 24.52 -3.90
CA VAL A 238 -34.65 23.59 -5.03
C VAL A 238 -33.49 24.06 -5.90
N LYS A 239 -33.37 25.37 -6.19
CA LYS A 239 -32.23 25.95 -6.90
C LYS A 239 -30.92 25.75 -6.15
N GLN A 240 -30.91 25.92 -4.82
CA GLN A 240 -29.73 25.67 -4.01
C GLN A 240 -29.31 24.19 -4.01
N GLN A 241 -30.27 23.27 -3.88
CA GLN A 241 -30.02 21.83 -3.97
C GLN A 241 -29.49 21.45 -5.37
N LEU A 242 -30.10 21.98 -6.43
CA LEU A 242 -29.66 21.76 -7.80
C LEU A 242 -28.23 22.27 -8.03
N SER A 243 -27.90 23.45 -7.50
CA SER A 243 -26.54 24.00 -7.55
C SER A 243 -25.53 23.08 -6.83
N SER A 244 -25.92 22.55 -5.66
CA SER A 244 -25.09 21.63 -4.89
C SER A 244 -24.85 20.31 -5.63
N LEU A 245 -25.89 19.74 -6.26
CA LEU A 245 -25.76 18.50 -7.04
C LEU A 245 -24.92 18.70 -8.31
N LEU A 246 -25.08 19.83 -9.00
CA LEU A 246 -24.23 20.18 -10.16
C LEU A 246 -22.75 20.33 -9.75
N TYR A 247 -22.49 20.85 -8.55
CA TYR A 247 -21.14 20.88 -8.00
C TYR A 247 -20.57 19.47 -7.80
N VAL A 248 -21.33 18.56 -7.19
CA VAL A 248 -20.90 17.15 -7.00
C VAL A 248 -20.67 16.48 -8.35
N GLN A 249 -21.55 16.69 -9.33
CA GLN A 249 -21.41 16.19 -10.69
C GLN A 249 -20.06 16.60 -11.30
N LYS A 250 -19.71 17.89 -11.20
CA LYS A 250 -18.43 18.43 -11.69
C LYS A 250 -17.23 17.80 -10.97
N VAL A 251 -17.32 17.56 -9.66
CA VAL A 251 -16.26 16.88 -8.89
C VAL A 251 -16.02 15.47 -9.42
N ILE A 252 -17.09 14.71 -9.70
CA ILE A 252 -16.99 13.35 -10.24
C ILE A 252 -16.39 13.36 -11.65
N GLU A 253 -16.81 14.28 -12.53
CA GLU A 253 -16.28 14.40 -13.89
C GLU A 253 -14.76 14.67 -13.90
N ILE A 254 -14.31 15.63 -13.08
CA ILE A 254 -12.88 15.94 -12.92
C ILE A 254 -12.12 14.70 -12.43
N ARG A 255 -12.66 13.98 -11.44
CA ARG A 255 -12.00 12.78 -10.90
C ARG A 255 -11.91 11.68 -11.96
N LEU A 256 -12.98 11.45 -12.72
CA LEU A 256 -13.06 10.44 -13.76
C LEU A 256 -12.09 10.76 -14.91
N GLN A 257 -11.97 12.03 -15.29
CA GLN A 257 -10.99 12.48 -16.28
C GLN A 257 -9.56 12.20 -15.81
N ARG A 258 -9.24 12.53 -14.55
CA ARG A 258 -7.92 12.25 -13.96
C ARG A 258 -7.57 10.76 -13.97
N LEU A 259 -8.56 9.90 -13.67
CA LEU A 259 -8.39 8.44 -13.72
C LEU A 259 -8.13 7.93 -15.15
N LYS A 260 -8.79 8.51 -16.15
CA LYS A 260 -8.60 8.16 -17.58
C LYS A 260 -7.24 8.60 -18.12
N GLU A 261 -6.75 9.76 -17.69
CA GLU A 261 -5.45 10.32 -18.11
C GLU A 261 -4.25 9.58 -17.48
N GLY A 262 -4.49 8.68 -16.52
CA GLY A 262 -3.45 7.87 -15.89
C GLY A 262 -2.60 8.64 -14.88
N ALA A 263 -3.07 9.80 -14.42
CA ALA A 263 -2.46 10.54 -13.34
C ALA A 263 -2.78 9.88 -11.99
N ASP A 264 -1.75 9.27 -11.42
CA ASP A 264 -1.48 9.17 -9.98
C ASP A 264 -2.07 8.02 -9.16
N SER A 265 -1.17 7.08 -8.87
CA SER A 265 -1.08 6.38 -7.59
C SER A 265 0.37 5.95 -7.43
N ASP A 266 1.10 6.56 -6.51
CA ASP A 266 2.41 6.05 -6.12
C ASP A 266 2.29 4.62 -5.55
N SER A 267 3.41 3.90 -5.55
CA SER A 267 3.52 2.48 -5.19
C SER A 267 3.06 2.11 -3.77
N VAL A 268 2.61 3.09 -2.98
CA VAL A 268 2.18 2.98 -1.57
C VAL A 268 0.69 3.31 -1.38
N GLY A 269 -0.06 3.61 -2.45
CA GLY A 269 -1.49 3.88 -2.35
C GLY A 269 -1.84 5.19 -1.64
N LEU A 270 -0.87 6.09 -1.41
CA LEU A 270 -1.14 7.48 -1.08
C LEU A 270 -1.41 8.30 -2.34
N PRO A 271 -2.34 9.27 -2.30
CA PRO A 271 -2.60 10.18 -3.42
C PRO A 271 -1.34 11.01 -3.72
N SER A 272 -0.68 10.78 -4.86
CA SER A 272 0.53 11.52 -5.24
C SER A 272 0.26 12.96 -5.72
N HIS A 273 -1.00 13.40 -5.76
CA HIS A 273 -1.35 14.81 -5.97
C HIS A 273 -2.77 15.11 -5.45
N ILE A 274 -2.95 15.15 -4.12
CA ILE A 274 -4.04 15.98 -3.59
C ILE A 274 -3.63 17.42 -3.88
N ASP A 275 -4.32 18.04 -4.82
CA ASP A 275 -4.27 19.49 -4.97
C ASP A 275 -4.97 20.11 -3.77
N TRP A 276 -4.22 20.22 -2.68
CA TRP A 276 -4.66 20.77 -1.39
C TRP A 276 -5.21 22.20 -1.55
N SER A 277 -4.98 22.86 -2.70
CA SER A 277 -5.56 24.16 -3.04
C SER A 277 -7.08 24.14 -3.11
N GLN A 278 -7.68 22.96 -3.35
CA GLN A 278 -9.14 22.78 -3.39
C GLN A 278 -9.79 22.56 -2.01
N LEU A 279 -9.00 22.55 -0.94
CA LEU A 279 -9.45 22.42 0.45
C LEU A 279 -9.31 23.73 1.25
N LEU A 280 -8.75 24.78 0.64
CA LEU A 280 -8.57 26.08 1.28
C LEU A 280 -9.57 27.12 0.78
N THR A 281 -9.73 28.20 1.54
CA THR A 281 -10.56 29.36 1.18
C THR A 281 -10.18 29.89 -0.21
N PRO A 282 -11.17 30.22 -1.08
CA PRO A 282 -10.89 30.69 -2.45
C PRO A 282 -9.88 31.84 -2.46
N GLY A 283 -8.75 31.66 -3.15
CA GLY A 283 -7.70 32.68 -3.31
C GLY A 283 -6.35 32.38 -2.65
N THR A 284 -6.25 31.32 -1.84
CA THR A 284 -4.98 30.89 -1.25
C THR A 284 -4.27 29.87 -2.15
N LYS A 285 -3.11 30.24 -2.69
CA LYS A 285 -2.27 29.32 -3.46
C LYS A 285 -1.33 28.60 -2.51
N LEU A 286 -1.44 27.28 -2.44
CA LEU A 286 -0.39 26.47 -1.82
C LEU A 286 0.82 26.46 -2.73
N VAL A 287 1.92 26.97 -2.22
CA VAL A 287 3.21 26.83 -2.86
C VAL A 287 3.85 25.59 -2.28
N SER A 288 4.11 24.59 -3.12
CA SER A 288 5.03 23.50 -2.76
C SER A 288 6.42 24.10 -2.66
N LEU A 289 6.86 24.41 -1.44
CA LEU A 289 8.19 24.95 -1.18
C LEU A 289 9.18 23.80 -1.02
N PRO A 290 10.32 23.84 -1.71
CA PRO A 290 11.46 22.97 -1.41
C PRO A 290 11.84 23.07 0.08
N LEU A 291 12.30 21.97 0.66
CA LEU A 291 12.71 21.92 2.06
C LEU A 291 13.76 22.99 2.37
N ASP A 292 14.70 23.23 1.44
CA ASP A 292 15.73 24.27 1.58
C ASP A 292 15.15 25.67 1.75
N ASP A 293 14.02 25.97 1.11
CA ASP A 293 13.35 27.28 1.20
C ASP A 293 12.57 27.41 2.52
N VAL A 294 12.00 26.30 3.00
CA VAL A 294 11.35 26.24 4.32
C VAL A 294 12.36 26.46 5.44
N LEU A 295 13.53 25.83 5.33
CA LEU A 295 14.57 25.91 6.37
C LEU A 295 15.27 27.28 6.43
N LYS A 296 15.30 28.03 5.32
CA LYS A 296 15.87 29.40 5.27
C LYS A 296 14.92 30.49 5.78
N ASN A 297 13.60 30.25 5.73
CA ASN A 297 12.61 31.24 6.14
C ASN A 297 12.18 30.99 7.59
N ASN A 298 12.51 31.92 8.49
CA ASN A 298 12.19 31.82 9.92
C ASN A 298 10.71 31.57 10.21
N ILE A 299 9.80 32.11 9.40
CA ILE A 299 8.34 31.93 9.58
C ILE A 299 7.93 30.53 9.11
N ALA A 300 8.43 30.09 7.96
CA ALA A 300 8.13 28.74 7.47
C ALA A 300 8.72 27.66 8.38
N LEU A 301 9.93 27.91 8.89
CA LEU A 301 10.61 27.05 9.85
C LEU A 301 9.84 26.93 11.16
N SER A 302 9.27 28.01 11.71
CA SER A 302 8.48 27.92 12.95
C SER A 302 7.25 27.03 12.77
N TYR A 303 6.50 27.20 11.68
CA TYR A 303 5.37 26.30 11.37
C TYR A 303 5.80 24.86 11.14
N PHE A 304 6.96 24.66 10.52
CA PHE A 304 7.51 23.32 10.30
C PHE A 304 7.96 22.66 11.61
N ILE A 305 8.53 23.41 12.54
CA ILE A 305 8.86 22.94 13.90
C ILE A 305 7.59 22.55 14.64
N ASP A 306 6.53 23.37 14.60
CA ASP A 306 5.25 23.06 15.25
C ASP A 306 4.65 21.76 14.70
N TYR A 307 4.67 21.58 13.38
CA TYR A 307 4.25 20.34 12.74
C TYR A 307 5.10 19.14 13.19
N MET A 308 6.42 19.26 13.15
CA MET A 308 7.35 18.20 13.57
C MET A 308 7.21 17.86 15.06
N SER A 309 6.83 18.84 15.89
CA SER A 309 6.51 18.65 17.30
C SER A 309 5.22 17.86 17.47
N SER A 310 4.20 18.16 16.66
CA SER A 310 2.91 17.45 16.73
C SER A 310 3.00 15.95 16.43
N ILE A 311 3.93 15.55 15.54
CA ILE A 311 4.20 14.15 15.21
C ILE A 311 5.28 13.51 16.09
N GLY A 312 5.80 14.25 17.08
CA GLY A 312 6.87 13.79 17.98
C GLY A 312 8.24 13.61 17.30
N ALA A 313 8.45 14.15 16.10
CA ALA A 313 9.66 13.98 15.29
C ALA A 313 10.57 15.23 15.26
N GLN A 314 10.25 16.28 16.04
CA GLN A 314 11.00 17.54 16.13
C GLN A 314 12.52 17.37 16.30
N ALA A 315 12.94 16.28 16.94
CA ALA A 315 14.34 16.06 17.25
C ALA A 315 15.21 15.76 16.02
N TYR A 316 14.63 15.24 14.92
CA TYR A 316 15.32 15.10 13.62
C TYR A 316 15.65 16.47 13.01
N LEU A 317 14.69 17.40 13.09
CA LEU A 317 14.84 18.75 12.57
C LEU A 317 15.88 19.52 13.38
N PHE A 318 15.83 19.43 14.72
CA PHE A 318 16.84 20.06 15.57
C PHE A 318 18.23 19.46 15.38
N PHE A 319 18.36 18.15 15.19
CA PHE A 319 19.65 17.55 14.86
C PHE A 319 20.22 18.13 13.56
N TYR A 320 19.41 18.19 12.49
CA TYR A 320 19.84 18.77 11.22
C TYR A 320 20.25 20.24 11.36
N LEU A 321 19.44 21.07 12.02
CA LEU A 321 19.75 22.49 12.22
C LEU A 321 21.02 22.71 13.04
N ASN A 322 21.25 21.91 14.09
CA ASN A 322 22.46 22.01 14.89
C ASN A 322 23.70 21.53 14.11
N ALA A 323 23.59 20.48 13.31
CA ALA A 323 24.67 20.00 12.46
C ALA A 323 25.04 21.01 11.36
N GLU A 324 24.03 21.58 10.71
CA GLU A 324 24.19 22.67 9.73
C GLU A 324 24.80 23.93 10.38
N GLY A 325 24.31 24.33 11.55
CA GLY A 325 24.84 25.45 12.31
C GLY A 325 26.31 25.26 12.70
N TRP A 326 26.69 24.04 13.12
CA TRP A 326 28.07 23.70 13.40
C TRP A 326 28.93 23.73 12.14
N ARG A 327 28.46 23.19 11.00
CA ARG A 327 29.19 23.22 9.73
C ARG A 327 29.54 24.65 9.32
N VAL A 328 28.55 25.53 9.30
CA VAL A 328 28.74 26.95 8.92
C VAL A 328 29.69 27.65 9.89
N SER A 329 29.54 27.41 11.19
CA SER A 329 30.44 27.99 12.21
C SER A 329 31.88 27.49 12.05
N ALA A 330 32.08 26.19 11.77
CA ALA A 330 33.38 25.60 11.55
C ALA A 330 34.04 26.12 10.27
N GLU A 331 33.31 26.21 9.16
CA GLU A 331 33.80 26.77 7.90
C GLU A 331 34.27 28.23 8.06
N GLN A 332 33.48 29.05 8.76
CA GLN A 332 33.84 30.44 9.03
C GLN A 332 35.12 30.54 9.87
N GLN A 333 35.20 29.78 10.96
CA GLN A 333 36.36 29.80 11.85
C GLN A 333 37.63 29.24 11.18
N ILE A 334 37.51 28.25 10.29
CA ILE A 334 38.64 27.74 9.49
C ILE A 334 39.13 28.79 8.50
N SER A 335 38.21 29.45 7.78
CA SER A 335 38.52 30.54 6.87
C SER A 335 39.24 31.70 7.58
N ASP A 336 38.79 32.05 8.79
CA ASP A 336 39.44 33.08 9.62
C ASP A 336 40.87 32.69 10.04
N ILE A 337 41.11 31.42 10.36
CA ILE A 337 42.46 30.90 10.66
C ILE A 337 43.37 30.96 9.42
N GLU A 338 42.85 30.62 8.23
CA GLU A 338 43.60 30.70 6.98
C GLU A 338 43.93 32.14 6.59
N LEU A 339 42.99 33.07 6.79
CA LEU A 339 43.20 34.50 6.59
C LEU A 339 44.24 35.07 7.56
N GLN A 340 44.26 34.61 8.82
CA GLN A 340 45.29 35.00 9.80
C GLN A 340 46.67 34.46 9.42
N LYS A 341 46.76 33.22 8.90
CA LYS A 341 48.01 32.65 8.40
C LYS A 341 48.55 33.40 7.18
N LEU A 342 47.68 33.89 6.30
CA LEU A 342 48.05 34.69 5.13
C LEU A 342 48.51 36.11 5.50
N LYS A 343 47.95 36.70 6.57
CA LYS A 343 48.35 38.04 7.08
C LYS A 343 49.60 38.02 7.96
N GLY A 344 49.93 36.88 8.58
CA GLY A 344 51.08 36.72 9.50
C GLY A 344 52.42 36.36 8.83
N GLY A 345 52.60 36.70 7.55
CA GLY A 345 53.82 36.41 6.80
C GLY A 345 54.97 37.34 7.14
N GLY A 346 55.59 37.17 8.31
CA GLY A 346 56.86 37.82 8.64
C GLY A 346 57.24 37.86 10.12
N ASP A 347 57.51 36.71 10.75
CA ASP A 347 58.78 36.49 11.48
C ASP A 347 58.89 35.06 12.07
N THR A 348 59.85 34.30 11.55
CA THR A 348 60.86 33.49 12.24
C THR A 348 60.51 32.48 13.37
N ARG A 349 60.82 31.20 13.07
CA ARG A 349 61.35 30.08 13.92
C ARG A 349 60.45 29.29 14.88
N GLN A 350 60.24 28.03 14.47
CA GLN A 350 60.20 26.76 15.23
C GLN A 350 59.72 26.77 16.69
N THR A 351 58.56 26.16 16.92
CA THR A 351 58.38 25.19 18.01
C THR A 351 57.50 24.03 17.53
N LYS A 352 58.12 22.85 17.45
CA LYS A 352 57.42 21.56 17.55
C LYS A 352 56.76 21.52 18.93
N GLY A 353 55.44 21.43 18.96
CA GLY A 353 54.65 21.32 20.18
C GLY A 353 53.18 21.51 19.83
N GLN A 354 52.46 20.40 19.78
CA GLN A 354 51.01 20.38 19.59
C GLN A 354 50.34 21.22 20.68
N THR A 355 49.75 22.34 20.31
CA THR A 355 48.54 22.84 20.96
C THR A 355 47.53 23.01 19.84
N PRO A 356 46.37 22.32 19.84
CA PRO A 356 45.28 22.71 18.96
C PRO A 356 45.04 24.21 19.18
N SER A 357 44.83 24.98 18.12
CA SER A 357 44.38 26.35 18.33
C SER A 357 43.13 26.28 19.21
N PRO A 358 42.94 27.18 20.20
CA PRO A 358 41.77 27.14 21.09
C PRO A 358 40.46 27.09 20.29
N THR A 359 40.46 27.67 19.09
CA THR A 359 39.39 27.58 18.08
C THR A 359 39.08 26.15 17.64
N LEU A 360 40.09 25.30 17.39
CA LEU A 360 39.90 23.91 16.99
C LEU A 360 39.39 23.04 18.15
N GLU A 361 39.79 23.35 19.37
CA GLU A 361 39.31 22.66 20.58
C GLU A 361 37.84 23.01 20.84
N ASN A 362 37.45 24.29 20.70
CA ASN A 362 36.06 24.72 20.77
C ASN A 362 35.18 24.07 19.69
N MET A 363 35.69 23.92 18.45
CA MET A 363 34.96 23.19 17.39
C MET A 363 34.72 21.72 17.77
N LYS A 364 35.71 21.07 18.37
CA LYS A 364 35.62 19.67 18.81
C LYS A 364 34.65 19.50 19.97
N GLU A 365 34.67 20.39 20.95
CA GLU A 365 33.73 20.39 22.07
C GLU A 365 32.28 20.58 21.59
N ALA A 366 32.05 21.52 20.66
CA ALA A 366 30.72 21.72 20.07
C ALA A 366 30.23 20.50 19.27
N ALA A 367 31.12 19.86 18.50
CA ALA A 367 30.80 18.63 17.77
C ALA A 367 30.47 17.47 18.73
N TYR A 368 31.23 17.35 19.81
CA TYR A 368 31.02 16.34 20.85
C TYR A 368 29.69 16.55 21.59
N SER A 369 29.31 17.80 21.87
CA SER A 369 28.01 18.15 22.45
C SER A 369 26.83 17.71 21.56
N ILE A 370 26.93 17.91 20.23
CA ILE A 370 25.89 17.48 19.28
C ILE A 370 25.80 15.94 19.26
N TYR A 371 26.94 15.25 19.31
CA TYR A 371 26.98 13.79 19.39
C TYR A 371 26.33 13.27 20.67
N GLU A 372 26.65 13.82 21.84
CA GLU A 372 26.05 13.38 23.10
C GLU A 372 24.53 13.60 23.13
N GLN A 373 24.06 14.72 22.60
CA GLN A 373 22.65 15.11 22.66
C GLN A 373 21.76 14.30 21.69
N TYR A 374 22.28 13.89 20.53
CA TYR A 374 21.46 13.28 19.47
C TYR A 374 21.90 11.87 19.04
N LEU A 375 23.16 11.49 19.25
CA LEU A 375 23.75 10.27 18.69
C LEU A 375 24.23 9.26 19.75
N SER A 376 24.31 9.67 21.03
CA SER A 376 24.73 8.79 22.12
C SER A 376 23.78 7.61 22.35
N GLU A 377 24.35 6.46 22.69
CA GLU A 377 23.62 5.21 22.97
C GLU A 377 22.64 5.32 24.15
N LYS A 378 22.79 6.35 24.99
CA LYS A 378 21.93 6.60 26.16
C LYS A 378 20.66 7.39 25.86
N VAL A 379 20.50 7.93 24.65
CA VAL A 379 19.33 8.73 24.30
C VAL A 379 18.22 7.81 23.80
N SER A 380 17.09 7.77 24.53
CA SER A 380 15.90 6.94 24.24
C SER A 380 15.29 7.16 22.85
N SER A 381 15.72 8.21 22.15
CA SER A 381 15.35 8.57 20.78
C SER A 381 16.41 8.12 19.76
N CYS A 382 17.27 7.15 20.07
CA CYS A 382 18.33 6.65 19.18
C CYS A 382 17.75 6.34 17.80
N TYR A 383 17.97 7.29 16.90
CA TYR A 383 17.31 7.38 15.61
C TYR A 383 17.63 6.14 14.77
N ARG A 384 16.69 5.77 13.90
CA ARG A 384 16.79 4.68 12.92
C ARG A 384 17.79 5.06 11.80
N MET A 385 19.00 5.48 12.17
CA MET A 385 20.11 5.55 11.24
C MET A 385 20.47 4.13 10.83
N GLU A 386 20.58 3.91 9.51
CA GLU A 386 21.11 2.67 8.94
C GLU A 386 22.41 2.28 9.65
N SER A 387 22.56 0.97 9.86
CA SER A 387 23.68 0.31 10.53
C SER A 387 25.06 0.78 10.01
N PHE A 388 25.10 1.26 8.77
CA PHE A 388 26.29 1.78 8.10
C PHE A 388 26.83 3.10 8.70
N CYS A 389 25.95 4.06 9.03
CA CYS A 389 26.37 5.35 9.59
C CYS A 389 26.92 5.20 11.01
N LYS A 390 26.33 4.30 11.81
CA LYS A 390 26.81 3.98 13.17
C LYS A 390 28.21 3.36 13.15
N ALA A 391 28.50 2.48 12.20
CA ALA A 391 29.81 1.87 12.05
C ALA A 391 30.90 2.89 11.69
N HIS A 392 30.59 3.87 10.85
CA HIS A 392 31.55 4.89 10.44
C HIS A 392 31.86 5.91 11.55
N ILE A 393 30.85 6.29 12.35
CA ILE A 393 31.04 7.17 13.52
C ILE A 393 31.86 6.45 14.61
N CYS A 394 31.61 5.16 14.84
CA CYS A 394 32.38 4.36 15.81
C CYS A 394 33.84 4.14 15.36
N LEU A 395 34.10 4.03 14.06
CA LEU A 395 35.46 3.99 13.50
C LEU A 395 36.22 5.31 13.64
N LEU A 396 35.53 6.45 13.62
CA LEU A 396 36.13 7.77 13.81
C LEU A 396 36.45 8.08 15.28
N GLN A 397 35.80 7.44 16.25
CA GLN A 397 36.12 7.57 17.68
C GLN A 397 37.38 6.78 18.10
N ASN A 398 37.79 5.77 17.33
CA ASN A 398 38.96 4.93 17.61
C ASN A 398 40.24 5.36 16.84
N ARG A 399 40.25 6.58 16.28
CA ARG A 399 41.42 7.24 15.69
C ARG A 399 41.57 8.62 16.28
#